data_AF-A0A2M6YB22-F1
#
_entry.id   AF-A0A2M6YB22-F1
#
_cell.length_a   1.000
_cell.length_b   1.000
_cell.length_c   1.000
_cell.angle_alpha   90.00
_cell.angle_beta   90.00
_cell.angle_gamma   90.00
#
_symmetry.space_group_name_H-M   'P 1'
#
loop_
_entity.id
_entity.type
_entity.pdbx_description
1 polymer ?
#
loop_
_entity_poly.entity_id
_entity_poly.type
_entity_poly.pdbx_seq_one_letter_code
_entity_poly.pdbx_strand_id
1 'polypeptide(L)'
;GELLGLVATNALELGINIGDLEATVLTGYPGSIASAWQQAGRSGRSTGTSLSFLIAQDNPLDQYLMRQPDFFFSKNFDNALIDPDNPYILKPHLLCAAWEKPLDDGDKEFFGLIPLPRRERDERRPSLPPTLSGAGREGEPSLLAELEEEGTLRRRQGKWYPSSSITYPAQDVNIRATRQGYAIMDASRGCLLETVE
;
A
#
# COMPACT_ATOMS: atom_id res chain seq x y z
N GLY A 1 -30.44 13.82 6.50
CA GLY A 1 -30.50 12.35 6.67
C GLY A 1 -31.39 12.02 7.86
N GLU A 2 -31.63 10.74 8.13
CA GLU A 2 -32.33 10.27 9.35
C GLU A 2 -31.42 10.29 10.59
N LEU A 3 -30.10 10.22 10.38
CA LEU A 3 -29.08 10.37 11.40
C LEU A 3 -28.55 11.81 11.43
N LEU A 4 -28.43 12.38 12.63
CA LEU A 4 -27.88 13.72 12.84
C LEU A 4 -26.35 13.74 12.82
N GLY A 5 -25.72 12.62 13.20
CA GLY A 5 -24.27 12.50 13.27
C GLY A 5 -23.86 11.04 13.44
N LEU A 6 -22.58 10.79 13.25
CA LEU A 6 -21.97 9.47 13.41
C LEU A 6 -20.57 9.63 14.02
N VAL A 7 -20.11 8.58 14.68
CA VAL A 7 -18.74 8.45 15.15
C VAL A 7 -18.15 7.22 14.45
N ALA A 8 -16.98 7.37 13.86
CA ALA A 8 -16.32 6.31 13.12
C ALA A 8 -14.81 6.35 13.33
N THR A 9 -14.17 5.23 13.05
CA THR A 9 -12.72 5.12 12.92
C THR A 9 -12.26 5.64 11.56
N ASN A 10 -11.00 5.36 11.19
CA ASN A 10 -10.49 5.56 9.83
C ASN A 10 -11.25 4.77 8.75
N ALA A 11 -12.18 3.87 9.10
CA ALA A 11 -13.00 3.14 8.15
C ALA A 11 -13.78 4.05 7.17
N LEU A 12 -14.10 5.29 7.59
CA LEU A 12 -14.76 6.29 6.73
C LEU A 12 -13.80 7.19 5.94
N GLU A 13 -12.48 6.96 6.03
CA GLU A 13 -11.52 7.51 5.05
C GLU A 13 -11.76 6.90 3.67
N LEU A 14 -12.20 5.64 3.64
CA LEU A 14 -12.57 4.94 2.41
C LEU A 14 -13.68 5.70 1.69
N GLY A 15 -13.66 5.68 0.35
CA GLY A 15 -14.54 6.48 -0.53
C GLY A 15 -16.04 6.15 -0.47
N ILE A 16 -16.56 5.68 0.66
CA ILE A 16 -17.97 5.40 0.89
C ILE A 16 -18.75 6.72 0.81
N ASN A 17 -19.82 6.71 0.02
CA ASN A 17 -20.73 7.83 -0.09
C ASN A 17 -21.72 7.80 1.08
N ILE A 18 -21.46 8.62 2.11
CA ILE A 18 -22.32 8.79 3.29
C ILE A 18 -23.23 10.02 3.18
N GLY A 19 -23.36 10.59 1.98
CA GLY A 19 -24.05 11.86 1.74
C GLY A 19 -23.18 13.08 2.08
N ASP A 20 -23.85 14.21 2.25
CA ASP A 20 -23.20 15.49 2.52
C ASP A 20 -23.18 15.78 4.02
N LEU A 21 -21.98 15.77 4.61
CA LEU A 21 -21.78 16.26 5.97
C LEU A 21 -21.51 17.77 5.94
N GLU A 22 -22.10 18.48 6.90
CA GLU A 22 -21.85 19.91 7.09
C GLU A 22 -20.61 20.15 7.95
N ALA A 23 -20.29 19.22 8.86
CA ALA A 23 -19.15 19.33 9.74
C ALA A 23 -18.42 18.00 9.99
N THR A 24 -17.12 18.09 10.23
CA THR A 24 -16.25 16.97 10.63
C THR A 24 -15.46 17.34 11.88
N VAL A 25 -15.27 16.37 12.78
CA VAL A 25 -14.45 16.52 13.99
C VAL A 25 -13.43 15.39 14.02
N LEU A 26 -12.15 15.75 13.88
CA LEU A 26 -11.02 14.84 13.98
C LEU A 26 -10.49 14.90 15.42
N THR A 27 -10.49 13.77 16.12
CA THR A 27 -9.99 13.65 17.50
C THR A 27 -8.55 13.15 17.48
N GLY A 28 -7.61 14.06 17.34
CA GLY A 28 -6.18 13.79 17.15
C GLY A 28 -5.76 13.73 15.68
N TYR A 29 -4.46 13.85 15.43
CA TYR A 29 -3.92 13.74 14.08
C TYR A 29 -3.94 12.28 13.59
N PRO A 30 -4.50 11.98 12.41
CA PRO A 30 -4.71 10.60 11.93
C PRO A 30 -3.43 9.90 11.43
N GLY A 31 -2.25 10.45 11.76
CA GLY A 31 -0.95 9.89 11.39
C GLY A 31 -0.37 10.40 10.07
N SER A 32 -1.22 10.85 9.13
CA SER A 32 -0.78 11.47 7.87
C SER A 32 -1.58 12.73 7.51
N ILE A 33 -0.94 13.66 6.78
CA ILE A 33 -1.59 14.88 6.27
C ILE A 33 -2.67 14.46 5.27
N ALA A 34 -2.39 13.44 4.44
CA ALA A 34 -3.34 12.89 3.48
C ALA A 34 -4.61 12.37 4.15
N SER A 35 -4.50 11.57 5.21
CA SER A 35 -5.67 11.09 5.98
C SER A 35 -6.43 12.25 6.61
N ALA A 36 -5.75 13.27 7.15
CA ALA A 36 -6.42 14.44 7.72
C ALA A 36 -7.27 15.18 6.67
N TRP A 37 -6.75 15.36 5.46
CA TRP A 37 -7.51 15.95 4.35
C TRP A 37 -8.64 15.06 3.85
N GLN A 38 -8.45 13.75 3.78
CA GLN A 38 -9.50 12.81 3.36
C GLN A 38 -10.67 12.75 4.35
N GLN A 39 -10.36 12.82 5.65
CA GLN A 39 -11.36 12.90 6.73
C GLN A 39 -12.07 14.26 6.72
N ALA A 40 -11.34 15.37 6.65
CA ALA A 40 -11.93 16.72 6.59
C ALA A 40 -12.82 16.91 5.35
N GLY A 41 -12.40 16.37 4.20
CA GLY A 41 -13.16 16.38 2.95
C GLY A 41 -14.43 15.52 2.95
N ARG A 42 -14.74 14.81 4.05
CA ARG A 42 -16.07 14.18 4.22
C ARG A 42 -17.16 15.22 4.42
N SER A 43 -16.82 16.39 4.98
CA SER A 43 -17.71 17.55 5.03
C SER A 43 -17.46 18.48 3.85
N GLY A 44 -18.49 19.24 3.46
CA GLY A 44 -18.35 20.29 2.44
C GLY A 44 -18.44 19.81 1.00
N ARG A 45 -19.14 18.70 0.77
CA ARG A 45 -19.46 18.19 -0.58
C ARG A 45 -20.64 18.92 -1.23
N SER A 46 -21.48 19.58 -0.43
CA SER A 46 -22.60 20.40 -0.89
C SER A 46 -22.16 21.85 -1.16
N THR A 47 -23.06 22.67 -1.71
CA THR A 47 -22.80 24.09 -2.02
C THR A 47 -22.81 25.02 -0.79
N GLY A 48 -23.10 24.47 0.40
CA GLY A 48 -23.16 25.22 1.65
C GLY A 48 -21.80 25.42 2.30
N THR A 49 -21.76 26.25 3.34
CA THR A 49 -20.59 26.34 4.24
C THR A 49 -20.38 25.03 4.98
N SER A 50 -19.13 24.63 5.15
CA SER A 50 -18.75 23.46 5.95
C SER A 50 -17.62 23.80 6.92
N LEU A 51 -17.46 22.95 7.95
CA LEU A 51 -16.49 23.16 9.01
C LEU A 51 -15.78 21.87 9.40
N SER A 52 -14.46 21.93 9.51
CA SER A 52 -13.65 20.82 10.02
C SER A 52 -12.87 21.26 11.24
N PHE A 53 -13.00 20.51 12.33
CA PHE A 53 -12.23 20.70 13.55
C PHE A 53 -11.17 19.62 13.68
N LEU A 54 -9.93 20.00 13.97
CA LEU A 54 -8.88 19.09 14.43
C LEU A 54 -8.62 19.38 15.92
N ILE A 55 -9.02 18.45 16.78
CA ILE A 55 -8.82 18.55 18.23
C ILE A 55 -7.54 17.79 18.58
N ALA A 56 -6.47 18.52 18.85
CA ALA A 56 -5.18 17.94 19.22
C ALA A 56 -5.22 17.23 20.57
N GLN A 57 -4.51 16.12 20.66
CA GLN A 57 -4.22 15.40 21.89
C GLN A 57 -2.87 15.84 22.51
N ASP A 58 -2.52 15.30 23.67
CA ASP A 58 -1.29 15.60 24.41
C ASP A 58 -0.03 14.91 23.86
N ASN A 59 -0.17 14.12 22.77
CA ASN A 59 0.96 13.43 22.15
C ASN A 59 1.92 14.40 21.42
N PRO A 60 3.22 14.06 21.30
CA PRO A 60 4.21 14.97 20.72
C PRO A 60 3.95 15.42 19.28
N LEU A 61 3.34 14.56 18.46
CA LEU A 61 3.09 14.85 17.05
C LEU A 61 1.98 15.90 16.90
N ASP A 62 0.86 15.71 17.61
CA ASP A 62 -0.22 16.69 17.68
C ASP A 62 0.27 18.04 18.22
N GLN A 63 1.05 18.02 19.31
CA GLN A 63 1.61 19.25 19.89
C GLN A 63 2.56 19.96 18.94
N TYR A 64 3.36 19.22 18.16
CA TYR A 64 4.22 19.80 17.13
C TYR A 64 3.39 20.47 16.03
N LEU A 65 2.36 19.79 15.51
CA LEU A 65 1.48 20.34 14.47
C LEU A 65 0.73 21.59 14.93
N MET A 66 0.27 21.62 16.18
CA MET A 66 -0.39 22.80 16.76
C MET A 66 0.57 23.98 16.95
N ARG A 67 1.85 23.72 17.24
CA ARG A 67 2.89 24.76 17.34
C ARG A 67 3.38 25.23 15.97
N GLN A 68 3.30 24.37 14.95
CA GLN A 68 3.74 24.65 13.59
C GLN A 68 2.62 24.38 12.58
N PRO A 69 1.53 25.17 12.59
CA PRO A 69 0.38 24.94 11.72
C PRO A 69 0.73 25.06 10.23
N ASP A 70 1.70 25.91 9.87
CA ASP A 70 2.15 26.07 8.49
C ASP A 70 2.70 24.76 7.90
N PHE A 71 3.26 23.88 8.72
CA PHE A 71 3.72 22.56 8.28
C PHE A 71 2.54 21.69 7.84
N PHE A 72 1.44 21.71 8.60
CA PHE A 72 0.23 20.95 8.28
C PHE A 72 -0.44 21.41 6.98
N PHE A 73 -0.48 22.73 6.74
CA PHE A 73 -1.10 23.31 5.53
C PHE A 73 -0.16 23.38 4.32
N SER A 74 1.11 23.00 4.47
CA SER A 74 2.05 22.91 3.35
C SER A 74 1.70 21.76 2.40
N LYS A 75 2.19 21.81 1.15
CA LYS A 75 2.02 20.72 0.17
C LYS A 75 3.01 19.57 0.42
N ASN A 76 2.91 18.92 1.57
CA ASN A 76 3.62 17.68 1.87
C ASN A 76 2.63 16.51 1.78
N PHE A 77 2.45 15.96 0.58
CA PHE A 77 1.74 14.69 0.42
C PHE A 77 2.72 13.53 0.60
N ASP A 78 2.29 12.52 1.34
CA ASP A 78 3.07 11.28 1.44
C ASP A 78 3.16 10.63 0.06
N ASN A 79 4.39 10.27 -0.32
CA ASN A 79 4.59 9.54 -1.56
C ASN A 79 4.17 8.09 -1.35
N ALA A 80 3.30 7.58 -2.22
CA ALA A 80 3.03 6.15 -2.30
C ALA A 80 4.27 5.46 -2.88
N LEU A 81 5.07 4.86 -2.01
CA LEU A 81 6.24 4.08 -2.40
C LEU A 81 5.81 2.63 -2.62
N ILE A 82 6.15 2.08 -3.77
CA ILE A 82 5.97 0.66 -4.11
C ILE A 82 7.33 0.05 -4.45
N ASP A 83 7.50 -1.23 -4.13
CA ASP A 83 8.69 -2.01 -4.46
C ASP A 83 8.28 -3.24 -5.29
N PRO A 84 8.08 -3.07 -6.61
CA PRO A 84 7.69 -4.17 -7.49
C PRO A 84 8.80 -5.21 -7.68
N ASP A 85 10.04 -4.84 -7.36
CA ASP A 85 11.24 -5.69 -7.48
C ASP A 85 11.48 -6.55 -6.23
N ASN A 86 10.61 -6.45 -5.22
CA ASN A 86 10.71 -7.27 -4.01
C ASN A 86 10.64 -8.76 -4.37
N PRO A 87 11.73 -9.54 -4.18
CA PRO A 87 11.81 -10.92 -4.66
C PRO A 87 10.79 -11.85 -4.00
N TYR A 88 10.34 -11.53 -2.77
CA TYR A 88 9.34 -12.32 -2.05
C TYR A 88 7.93 -12.14 -2.63
N ILE A 89 7.66 -11.02 -3.29
CA ILE A 89 6.40 -10.76 -4.01
C ILE A 89 6.54 -11.20 -5.46
N LEU A 90 7.64 -10.81 -6.11
CA LEU A 90 7.85 -11.04 -7.54
C LEU A 90 7.97 -12.52 -7.90
N LYS A 91 8.66 -13.36 -7.10
CA LYS A 91 8.80 -14.81 -7.39
C LYS A 91 7.44 -15.53 -7.49
N PRO A 92 6.52 -15.45 -6.50
CA PRO A 92 5.19 -16.03 -6.63
C PRO A 92 4.40 -15.48 -7.82
N HIS A 93 4.50 -14.18 -8.10
CA HIS A 93 3.82 -13.56 -9.24
C HIS A 93 4.39 -14.02 -10.60
N LEU A 94 5.70 -14.30 -10.69
CA LEU A 94 6.32 -14.91 -11.88
C LEU A 94 5.80 -16.33 -12.14
N LEU A 95 5.58 -17.12 -11.10
CA LEU A 95 4.97 -18.45 -11.23
C LEU A 95 3.53 -18.35 -11.75
N CYS A 96 2.74 -17.40 -11.24
CA CYS A 96 1.40 -17.11 -11.76
C CYS A 96 1.45 -16.68 -13.23
N ALA A 97 2.34 -15.75 -13.58
CA ALA A 97 2.48 -15.27 -14.95
C ALA A 97 2.86 -16.41 -15.90
N ALA A 98 3.85 -17.24 -15.55
CA ALA A 98 4.27 -18.40 -16.35
C ALA A 98 3.16 -19.46 -16.50
N TRP A 99 2.28 -19.58 -15.51
CA TRP A 99 1.11 -20.47 -15.57
C TRP A 99 0.04 -19.95 -16.52
N GLU A 100 -0.25 -18.64 -16.50
CA GLU A 100 -1.19 -18.00 -17.42
C GLU A 100 -0.69 -18.02 -18.86
N LYS A 101 0.60 -17.70 -19.05
CA LYS A 101 1.29 -17.73 -20.34
C LYS A 101 2.77 -18.04 -20.13
N PRO A 102 3.33 -19.06 -20.82
CA PRO A 102 4.74 -19.38 -20.69
C PRO A 102 5.62 -18.16 -20.99
N LEU A 103 6.50 -17.82 -20.04
CA LEU A 103 7.36 -16.64 -20.13
C LEU A 103 8.50 -16.90 -21.13
N ASP A 104 8.97 -15.87 -21.80
CA ASP A 104 10.15 -15.92 -22.65
C ASP A 104 11.18 -14.83 -22.28
N ASP A 105 12.32 -14.83 -22.98
CA ASP A 105 13.40 -13.89 -22.69
C ASP A 105 12.97 -12.42 -22.87
N GLY A 106 11.94 -12.13 -23.67
CA GLY A 106 11.38 -10.79 -23.85
C GLY A 106 10.58 -10.32 -22.63
N ASP A 107 10.01 -11.23 -21.84
CA ASP A 107 9.23 -10.86 -20.65
C ASP A 107 10.09 -10.28 -19.52
N LYS A 108 11.42 -10.46 -19.60
CA LYS A 108 12.39 -9.85 -18.67
C LYS A 108 12.31 -8.32 -18.64
N GLU A 109 11.83 -7.69 -19.70
CA GLU A 109 11.59 -6.23 -19.74
C GLU A 109 10.46 -5.80 -18.80
N PHE A 110 9.47 -6.68 -18.56
CA PHE A 110 8.34 -6.41 -17.67
C PHE A 110 8.59 -6.88 -16.24
N PHE A 111 9.44 -7.90 -16.06
CA PHE A 111 9.70 -8.55 -14.78
C PHE A 111 11.20 -8.53 -14.45
N GLY A 112 11.72 -7.35 -14.14
CA GLY A 112 13.09 -7.16 -13.66
C GLY A 112 13.52 -5.69 -13.72
N LEU A 113 14.09 -5.18 -12.60
CA LEU A 113 14.72 -3.87 -12.40
C LEU A 113 14.37 -2.83 -13.46
N ILE A 114 13.14 -2.33 -13.43
CA ILE A 114 12.82 -1.05 -14.08
C ILE A 114 13.81 -0.05 -13.46
N PRO A 115 14.73 0.58 -14.23
CA PRO A 115 15.56 1.62 -13.68
C PRO A 115 14.61 2.71 -13.19
N LEU A 116 14.55 2.95 -11.87
CA LEU A 116 13.81 4.06 -11.32
C LEU A 116 14.19 5.32 -12.11
N PRO A 117 13.23 6.13 -12.61
CA PRO A 117 13.57 7.38 -13.24
C PRO A 117 14.41 8.20 -12.25
N ARG A 118 15.61 8.61 -12.70
CA ARG A 118 16.52 9.43 -11.90
C ARG A 118 15.73 10.62 -11.36
N ARG A 119 15.55 10.69 -10.04
CA ARG A 119 15.16 11.94 -9.39
C ARG A 119 16.22 12.98 -9.78
N GLU A 120 15.84 13.98 -10.58
CA GLU A 120 16.57 15.24 -10.66
C GLU A 120 16.64 15.78 -9.22
N ARG A 121 17.79 15.58 -8.57
CA ARG A 121 18.06 16.19 -7.27
C ARG A 121 18.44 17.64 -7.53
N ASP A 122 17.56 18.51 -7.06
CA ASP A 122 17.84 19.85 -6.59
C ASP A 122 19.33 20.06 -6.24
N GLU A 123 19.96 20.94 -6.99
CA GLU A 123 21.33 21.42 -6.79
C GLU A 123 21.41 22.19 -5.47
N ARG A 124 21.80 21.53 -4.38
CA ARG A 124 22.43 22.13 -3.17
C ARG A 124 22.60 21.07 -2.07
N ARG A 125 23.63 20.25 -2.12
CA ARG A 125 24.29 19.68 -0.92
C ARG A 125 25.68 19.15 -1.27
N PRO A 126 26.70 19.32 -0.39
CA PRO A 126 28.07 18.95 -0.68
C PRO A 126 28.27 17.43 -0.63
N SER A 127 29.17 16.96 -1.48
CA SER A 127 29.52 15.56 -1.76
C SER A 127 29.92 14.74 -0.53
N LEU A 128 29.10 13.74 -0.18
CA LEU A 128 29.57 12.52 0.48
C LEU A 128 30.11 11.54 -0.58
N PRO A 129 31.10 10.68 -0.23
CA PRO A 129 31.67 9.73 -1.17
C PRO A 129 30.59 8.77 -1.71
N PRO A 130 30.67 8.38 -3.00
CA PRO A 130 29.65 7.56 -3.63
C PRO A 130 29.82 6.13 -3.14
N THR A 131 29.00 5.71 -2.18
CA THR A 131 28.78 4.29 -1.93
C THR A 131 27.29 4.05 -1.92
N LEU A 132 26.89 2.98 -2.62
CA LEU A 132 25.52 2.56 -2.90
C LEU A 132 24.85 3.32 -4.06
N SER A 133 25.57 3.37 -5.18
CA SER A 133 24.98 3.42 -6.51
C SER A 133 24.17 2.13 -6.73
N GLY A 134 22.89 2.28 -7.10
CA GLY A 134 22.05 1.23 -7.65
C GLY A 134 22.60 0.76 -9.00
N ALA A 135 23.61 -0.11 -8.93
CA ALA A 135 23.96 -0.97 -10.03
C ALA A 135 23.06 -2.21 -9.90
N GLY A 136 22.16 -2.42 -10.86
CA GLY A 136 21.83 -3.79 -11.21
C GLY A 136 23.16 -4.49 -11.45
N ARG A 137 23.50 -5.44 -10.60
CA ARG A 137 24.76 -6.17 -10.71
C ARG A 137 24.67 -6.99 -12.00
N GLU A 138 25.45 -6.62 -13.01
CA GLU A 138 25.82 -7.55 -14.07
C GLU A 138 26.44 -8.79 -13.38
N GLY A 139 25.67 -9.87 -13.33
CA GLY A 139 26.06 -11.11 -12.64
C GLY A 139 25.17 -11.54 -11.47
N GLU A 140 24.14 -10.79 -11.07
CA GLU A 140 23.12 -11.38 -10.18
C GLU A 140 22.21 -12.34 -10.96
N PRO A 141 21.98 -13.56 -10.44
CA PRO A 141 21.14 -14.54 -11.11
C PRO A 141 19.73 -13.95 -11.28
N SER A 142 19.19 -14.00 -12.49
CA SER A 142 17.81 -13.58 -12.71
C SER A 142 16.87 -14.42 -11.84
N LEU A 143 15.82 -13.84 -11.27
CA LEU A 143 14.82 -14.59 -10.49
C LEU A 143 14.23 -15.78 -11.25
N LEU A 144 14.13 -15.69 -12.58
CA LEU A 144 13.73 -16.80 -13.46
C LEU A 144 14.72 -17.97 -13.42
N ALA A 145 16.02 -17.69 -13.35
CA ALA A 145 17.07 -18.70 -13.23
C ALA A 145 17.07 -19.34 -11.84
N GLU A 146 16.82 -18.56 -10.79
CA GLU A 146 16.64 -19.10 -9.44
C GLU A 146 15.43 -20.04 -9.36
N LEU A 147 14.28 -19.64 -9.92
CA LEU A 147 13.07 -20.48 -9.98
C LEU A 147 13.28 -21.75 -10.84
N GLU A 148 14.13 -21.67 -11.86
CA GLU A 148 14.55 -22.83 -12.66
C GLU A 148 15.45 -23.78 -11.86
N GLU A 149 16.39 -23.25 -11.07
CA GLU A 149 17.26 -24.03 -10.17
C GLU A 149 16.47 -24.67 -9.02
N GLU A 150 15.51 -23.94 -8.45
CA GLU A 150 14.54 -24.44 -7.46
C GLU A 150 13.59 -25.51 -8.06
N GLY A 151 13.55 -25.66 -9.39
CA GLY A 151 12.71 -26.62 -10.10
C GLY A 151 11.22 -26.27 -10.12
N THR A 152 10.86 -25.04 -9.74
CA THR A 152 9.48 -24.51 -9.79
C THR A 152 9.12 -24.02 -11.19
N LEU A 153 10.10 -23.52 -11.95
CA LEU A 153 10.02 -23.31 -13.39
C LEU A 153 10.86 -24.35 -14.15
N ARG A 154 10.47 -24.62 -15.40
CA ARG A 154 11.23 -25.45 -16.34
C ARG A 154 11.33 -24.75 -17.67
N ARG A 155 12.55 -24.67 -18.21
CA ARG A 155 12.77 -24.10 -19.53
C ARG A 155 12.59 -25.15 -20.64
N ARG A 156 11.76 -24.84 -21.64
CA ARG A 156 11.53 -25.66 -22.84
C ARG A 156 11.40 -24.75 -24.06
N GLN A 157 12.17 -25.02 -25.11
CA GLN A 157 12.15 -24.23 -26.35
C GLN A 157 12.30 -22.71 -26.13
N GLY A 158 13.14 -22.31 -25.17
CA GLY A 158 13.37 -20.89 -24.85
C GLY A 158 12.29 -20.24 -23.97
N LYS A 159 11.28 -21.00 -23.53
CA LYS A 159 10.21 -20.50 -22.65
C LYS A 159 10.21 -21.17 -21.29
N TRP A 160 9.82 -20.45 -20.25
CA TRP A 160 9.63 -20.96 -18.90
C TRP A 160 8.17 -21.36 -18.68
N TYR A 161 8.01 -22.58 -18.18
CA TYR A 161 6.73 -23.16 -17.79
C TYR A 161 6.79 -23.51 -16.30
N PRO A 162 5.68 -23.40 -15.56
CA PRO A 162 5.59 -24.00 -14.23
C PRO A 162 5.90 -25.50 -14.29
N SER A 163 6.54 -26.00 -13.25
CA SER A 163 6.70 -27.44 -13.05
C SER A 163 5.34 -28.12 -12.99
N SER A 164 5.26 -29.37 -13.45
CA SER A 164 4.02 -30.16 -13.43
C SER A 164 3.47 -30.42 -12.02
N SER A 165 4.28 -30.21 -10.98
CA SER A 165 3.86 -30.24 -9.58
C SER A 165 3.03 -29.04 -9.16
N ILE A 166 3.05 -27.94 -9.93
CA ILE A 166 2.33 -26.70 -9.65
C ILE A 166 1.05 -26.70 -10.49
N THR A 167 -0.09 -26.97 -9.85
CA THR A 167 -1.38 -27.02 -10.55
C THR A 167 -2.01 -25.64 -10.71
N TYR A 168 -1.99 -24.81 -9.66
CA TYR A 168 -2.57 -23.46 -9.69
C TYR A 168 -1.83 -22.55 -8.69
N PRO A 169 -0.78 -21.82 -9.11
CA PRO A 169 0.09 -21.08 -8.19
C PRO A 169 -0.62 -19.94 -7.47
N ALA A 170 -1.65 -19.35 -8.07
CA ALA A 170 -2.37 -18.21 -7.48
C ALA A 170 -3.12 -18.56 -6.18
N GLN A 171 -3.41 -19.84 -5.91
CA GLN A 171 -4.05 -20.26 -4.66
C GLN A 171 -3.18 -19.96 -3.42
N ASP A 172 -1.86 -19.95 -3.60
CA ASP A 172 -0.88 -19.78 -2.52
C ASP A 172 -0.38 -18.33 -2.43
N VAL A 173 -0.86 -17.45 -3.32
CA VAL A 173 -0.49 -16.03 -3.36
C VAL A 173 -1.57 -15.18 -2.72
N ASN A 174 -1.26 -14.61 -1.56
CA ASN A 174 -2.12 -13.61 -0.94
C ASN A 174 -1.60 -12.20 -1.21
N ILE A 175 -2.32 -11.44 -2.05
CA ILE A 175 -1.99 -10.05 -2.41
C ILE A 175 -2.13 -9.06 -1.24
N ARG A 176 -2.77 -9.49 -0.15
CA ARG A 176 -2.89 -8.73 1.10
C ARG A 176 -2.57 -9.67 2.23
N ALA A 177 -1.43 -9.52 2.89
CA ALA A 177 -1.14 -10.27 4.12
C ALA A 177 -2.33 -10.13 5.08
N THR A 178 -3.19 -11.16 5.13
CA THR A 178 -4.43 -11.10 5.91
C THR A 178 -4.04 -11.47 7.33
N ARG A 179 -4.31 -10.60 8.29
CA ARG A 179 -4.16 -10.94 9.70
C ARG A 179 -5.22 -11.97 10.08
N GLN A 180 -4.87 -12.90 10.97
CA GLN A 180 -5.86 -13.83 11.51
C GLN A 180 -6.90 -13.04 12.32
N GLY A 181 -8.17 -13.15 11.95
CA GLY A 181 -9.27 -12.54 12.69
C GLY A 181 -9.87 -13.48 13.72
N TYR A 182 -10.34 -12.93 14.83
CA TYR A 182 -11.09 -13.60 15.89
C TYR A 182 -12.58 -13.27 15.78
N ALA A 183 -13.42 -14.29 15.92
CA ALA A 183 -14.88 -14.12 15.95
C ALA A 183 -15.38 -13.97 17.39
N ILE A 184 -16.13 -12.90 17.66
CA ILE A 184 -16.81 -12.68 18.94
C ILE A 184 -18.24 -13.23 18.80
N MET A 185 -18.55 -14.25 19.60
CA MET A 185 -19.85 -14.94 19.60
C MET A 185 -20.64 -14.61 20.86
N ASP A 186 -21.93 -14.32 20.71
CA ASP A 186 -22.87 -14.30 21.84
C ASP A 186 -23.21 -15.73 22.24
N ALA A 187 -22.69 -16.19 23.38
CA ALA A 187 -22.93 -17.54 23.89
C ALA A 187 -24.40 -17.82 24.24
N SER A 188 -25.20 -16.78 24.54
CA SER A 188 -26.61 -16.92 24.93
C SER A 188 -27.54 -17.09 23.72
N ARG A 189 -27.18 -16.48 22.58
CA ARG A 189 -27.96 -16.47 21.35
C ARG A 189 -27.38 -17.35 20.25
N GLY A 190 -26.14 -17.81 20.41
CA GLY A 190 -25.42 -18.59 19.40
C GLY A 190 -25.15 -17.79 18.12
N CYS A 191 -25.12 -16.46 18.19
CA CYS A 191 -24.95 -15.60 17.03
C CYS A 191 -23.60 -14.89 17.04
N LEU A 192 -23.02 -14.73 15.84
CA LEU A 192 -21.83 -13.91 15.62
C LEU A 192 -22.18 -12.44 15.88
N LEU A 193 -21.40 -11.77 16.72
CA LEU A 193 -21.54 -10.34 16.98
C LEU A 193 -20.59 -9.54 16.09
N GLU A 194 -19.31 -9.91 16.05
CA GLU A 194 -18.27 -9.15 15.37
C GLU A 194 -17.04 -10.01 15.07
N THR A 195 -16.20 -9.55 14.14
CA THR A 195 -14.87 -10.10 13.88
C THR A 195 -13.83 -9.02 14.15
N VAL A 196 -12.78 -9.35 14.92
CA VAL A 196 -11.69 -8.43 15.30
C VAL A 196 -10.37 -8.99 14.82
N GLU A 197 -9.46 -8.15 14.32
CA GLU A 197 -8.08 -8.53 13.99
C GLU A 197 -7.12 -8.51 15.19
#